data_AF-A0A8T3C0G8-F1
#
_entry.id   AF-A0A8T3C0G8-F1
#
_cell.length_a   1.000
_cell.length_b   1.000
_cell.length_c   1.000
_cell.angle_alpha   90.00
_cell.angle_beta   90.00
_cell.angle_gamma   90.00
#
_symmetry.space_group_name_H-M   'P 1'
#
loop_
_entity.id
_entity.type
_entity.pdbx_description
1 polymer ?
#
loop_
_entity_poly.entity_id
_entity_poly.type
_entity_poly.pdbx_seq_one_letter_code
_entity_poly.pdbx_strand_id
1 'polypeptide(L)'
;MRECLRSLKQNHKEDDAKVKRAFQTLLTYVGNVARNPNEEKFRKIRLNNATFQDRVGSLHGGIEFLEICGFEKQEGGEFLFLPRDKADMVVLNSAGSELNSAITNPFFGIL
;
A
#
# COMPACT_ATOMS: atom_id res chain seq x y z
N MET A 1 0.06 -10.04 4.70
CA MET A 1 -0.47 -9.03 3.74
C MET A 1 -2.00 -8.94 3.77
N ARG A 2 -2.73 -10.01 3.45
CA ARG A 2 -4.20 -10.03 3.54
C ARG A 2 -4.75 -9.59 4.90
N GLU A 3 -4.11 -10.05 5.97
CA GLU A 3 -4.40 -9.64 7.34
C GLU A 3 -4.28 -8.13 7.57
N CYS A 4 -3.26 -7.49 6.99
CA CYS A 4 -3.06 -6.04 7.09
C CYS A 4 -4.19 -5.28 6.38
N LEU A 5 -4.59 -5.72 5.18
CA LEU A 5 -5.73 -5.14 4.46
C LEU A 5 -7.06 -5.38 5.18
N ARG A 6 -7.24 -6.55 5.81
CA ARG A 6 -8.41 -6.85 6.64
C ARG A 6 -8.48 -5.92 7.83
N SER A 7 -7.37 -5.75 8.57
CA SER A 7 -7.29 -4.83 9.70
C SER A 7 -7.55 -3.39 9.28
N LEU A 8 -6.98 -2.92 8.16
CA LEU A 8 -7.23 -1.58 7.63
C LEU A 8 -8.73 -1.37 7.37
N LYS A 9 -9.39 -2.32 6.70
CA LYS A 9 -10.84 -2.26 6.45
C LYS A 9 -11.65 -2.25 7.75
N GLN A 10 -11.34 -3.14 8.71
CA GLN A 10 -12.09 -3.25 9.96
C GLN A 10 -11.96 -2.00 10.85
N ASN A 11 -10.79 -1.37 10.87
CA ASN A 11 -10.55 -0.11 11.60
C ASN A 11 -11.22 1.12 10.97
N HIS A 12 -11.70 1.01 9.73
CA HIS A 12 -12.30 2.10 8.97
C HIS A 12 -13.64 1.69 8.33
N LYS A 13 -14.34 0.72 8.94
CA LYS A 13 -15.58 0.10 8.41
C LYS A 13 -16.77 1.04 8.25
N GLU A 14 -16.72 2.21 8.90
CA GLU A 14 -17.73 3.26 8.78
C GLU A 14 -17.55 4.14 7.53
N ASP A 15 -16.40 4.04 6.85
CA ASP A 15 -16.07 4.82 5.67
C ASP A 15 -15.47 3.94 4.56
N ASP A 16 -16.34 3.15 3.93
CA ASP A 16 -15.98 2.29 2.80
C ASP A 16 -15.35 3.06 1.64
N ALA A 17 -15.75 4.31 1.43
CA ALA A 17 -15.18 5.16 0.38
C ALA A 17 -13.71 5.48 0.67
N LYS A 18 -13.38 5.80 1.92
CA LYS A 18 -12.00 6.02 2.37
C LYS A 18 -11.17 4.75 2.27
N VAL A 19 -11.68 3.61 2.72
CA VAL A 19 -11.00 2.29 2.58
C VAL A 19 -10.71 1.98 1.11
N LYS A 20 -11.69 2.17 0.23
CA LYS A 20 -11.52 1.92 -1.22
C LYS A 20 -10.46 2.84 -1.83
N ARG A 21 -10.43 4.12 -1.47
CA ARG A 21 -9.39 5.07 -1.92
C ARG A 21 -8.01 4.68 -1.43
N ALA A 22 -7.90 4.19 -0.20
CA ALA A 22 -6.66 3.67 0.36
C ALA A 22 -6.13 2.49 -0.46
N PHE A 23 -6.97 1.48 -0.70
CA PHE A 23 -6.59 0.31 -1.47
C PHE A 23 -6.22 0.65 -2.92
N GLN A 24 -6.93 1.57 -3.57
CA GLN A 24 -6.58 2.05 -4.91
C GLN A 24 -5.22 2.76 -4.93
N THR A 25 -4.91 3.54 -3.89
CA THR A 25 -3.64 4.26 -3.77
C THR A 25 -2.49 3.29 -3.52
N LEU A 26 -2.67 2.33 -2.61
CA LEU A 26 -1.71 1.24 -2.38
C LEU A 26 -1.46 0.43 -3.67
N LEU A 27 -2.52 0.10 -4.41
CA LEU A 27 -2.44 -0.63 -5.69
C LEU A 27 -1.65 0.16 -6.72
N THR A 28 -1.81 1.49 -6.74
CA THR A 28 -1.03 2.36 -7.62
C THR A 28 0.46 2.30 -7.27
N TYR A 29 0.83 2.36 -5.99
CA TYR A 29 2.25 2.29 -5.60
C TYR A 29 2.90 0.96 -5.97
N VAL A 30 2.31 -0.17 -5.55
CA VAL A 30 2.90 -1.50 -5.86
C VAL A 30 2.83 -1.82 -7.35
N GLY A 31 1.75 -1.44 -8.03
CA GLY A 31 1.57 -1.68 -9.46
C GLY A 31 2.53 -0.87 -10.33
N ASN A 32 2.84 0.37 -9.94
CA ASN A 32 3.81 1.19 -10.65
C ASN A 32 5.22 0.60 -10.57
N VAL A 33 5.64 0.14 -9.39
CA VAL A 33 6.92 -0.56 -9.21
C VAL A 33 6.93 -1.86 -10.01
N ALA A 34 5.90 -2.70 -9.88
CA ALA A 34 5.85 -3.99 -10.57
C ALA A 34 5.95 -3.85 -12.10
N ARG A 35 5.33 -2.82 -12.68
CA ARG A 35 5.39 -2.54 -14.11
C ARG A 35 6.72 -1.93 -14.55
N ASN A 36 7.34 -1.12 -13.69
CA ASN A 36 8.54 -0.35 -14.02
C ASN A 36 9.53 -0.36 -12.84
N PRO A 37 10.16 -1.50 -12.51
CA PRO A 37 10.94 -1.66 -11.28
C PRO A 37 12.24 -0.85 -11.24
N ASN A 38 12.73 -0.40 -12.40
CA ASN A 38 13.94 0.42 -12.52
C ASN A 38 13.65 1.93 -12.43
N GLU A 39 12.38 2.35 -12.47
CA GLU A 39 11.99 3.76 -12.44
C GLU A 39 11.93 4.25 -10.98
N GLU A 40 12.91 5.07 -10.61
CA GLU A 40 13.15 5.45 -9.21
C GLU A 40 11.99 6.23 -8.59
N LYS A 41 11.32 7.08 -9.36
CA LYS A 41 10.19 7.88 -8.85
C LYS A 41 9.03 7.00 -8.34
N PHE A 42 8.89 5.77 -8.83
CA PHE A 42 7.86 4.84 -8.37
C PHE A 42 8.24 4.11 -7.08
N ARG A 43 9.53 4.07 -6.76
CA ARG A 43 10.06 3.45 -5.54
C ARG A 43 10.15 4.44 -4.38
N LYS A 44 9.76 5.71 -4.54
CA LYS A 44 9.91 6.75 -3.52
C LYS A 44 8.57 7.44 -3.24
N ILE A 45 8.17 7.47 -1.97
CA ILE A 45 6.93 8.08 -1.50
C ILE A 45 7.27 9.12 -0.43
N ARG A 46 6.80 10.36 -0.59
CA ARG A 46 6.95 11.43 0.41
C ARG A 46 5.94 11.24 1.54
N LEU A 47 6.43 11.08 2.77
CA LEU A 47 5.58 10.90 3.94
C LEU A 47 4.78 12.18 4.26
N ASN A 48 5.35 13.38 4.04
CA ASN A 48 4.62 14.64 4.27
C ASN A 48 3.65 15.04 3.14
N ASN A 49 3.46 14.20 2.11
CA ASN A 49 2.51 14.50 1.05
C ASN A 49 1.06 14.41 1.58
N ALA A 50 0.29 15.49 1.47
CA ALA A 50 -1.07 15.56 1.99
C ALA A 50 -1.99 14.47 1.41
N THR A 51 -1.89 14.18 0.11
CA THR A 51 -2.68 13.12 -0.54
C THR A 51 -2.29 11.74 -0.04
N PHE A 52 -1.00 11.50 0.18
CA PHE A 52 -0.53 10.25 0.79
C PHE A 52 -1.05 10.11 2.22
N GLN A 53 -0.94 11.17 3.03
CA GLN A 53 -1.42 11.17 4.42
C GLN A 53 -2.92 10.91 4.52
N ASP A 54 -3.72 11.62 3.72
CA ASP A 54 -5.19 11.46 3.67
C ASP A 54 -5.60 10.03 3.30
N ARG A 55 -4.90 9.41 2.33
CA ARG A 55 -5.33 8.13 1.75
C ARG A 55 -4.67 6.90 2.38
N VAL A 56 -3.46 7.02 2.91
CA VAL A 56 -2.65 5.87 3.32
C VAL A 56 -1.90 6.15 4.62
N GLY A 57 -1.16 7.27 4.69
CA GLY A 57 -0.23 7.55 5.78
C GLY A 57 -0.88 7.68 7.16
N SER A 58 -2.11 8.21 7.21
CA SER A 58 -2.89 8.34 8.45
C SER A 58 -3.76 7.12 8.79
N LEU A 59 -3.84 6.13 7.91
CA LEU A 59 -4.66 4.94 8.12
C LEU A 59 -3.86 3.86 8.81
N HIS A 60 -4.46 3.26 9.85
CA HIS A 60 -3.85 2.13 10.52
C HIS A 60 -3.68 0.96 9.53
N GLY A 61 -2.47 0.42 9.42
CA GLY A 61 -2.10 -0.60 8.43
C GLY A 61 -1.67 -0.06 7.06
N GLY A 62 -1.83 1.23 6.75
CA GLY A 62 -1.46 1.79 5.44
C GLY A 62 0.05 1.76 5.17
N ILE A 63 0.85 2.24 6.13
CA ILE A 63 2.32 2.19 6.06
C ILE A 63 2.83 0.75 6.23
N GLU A 64 2.26 0.00 7.17
CA GLU A 64 2.65 -1.41 7.41
C GLU A 64 2.49 -2.28 6.16
N PHE A 65 1.45 -2.05 5.37
CA PHE A 65 1.27 -2.74 4.09
C PHE A 65 2.43 -2.45 3.12
N LEU A 66 2.88 -1.20 3.03
CA LEU A 66 4.01 -0.81 2.19
C LEU A 66 5.31 -1.44 2.70
N GLU A 67 5.49 -1.49 4.02
CA GLU A 67 6.64 -2.16 4.66
C GLU A 67 6.67 -3.66 4.34
N ILE A 68 5.51 -4.35 4.36
CA ILE A 68 5.39 -5.75 3.92
C ILE A 68 5.76 -5.91 2.44
N CYS A 69 5.51 -4.90 1.60
CA CYS A 69 5.90 -4.90 0.18
C CYS A 69 7.38 -4.58 -0.05
N GLY A 70 8.16 -4.34 1.02
CA GLY A 70 9.59 -4.05 0.96
C GLY A 70 9.96 -2.57 1.02
N PHE A 71 8.99 -1.65 1.16
CA PHE A 71 9.30 -0.23 1.36
C PHE A 71 9.86 0.00 2.77
N GLU A 72 10.80 0.92 2.90
CA GLU A 72 11.47 1.23 4.16
C GLU A 72 11.45 2.72 4.42
N LYS A 73 11.28 3.11 5.69
CA LYS A 73 11.45 4.49 6.11
C LYS A 73 12.92 4.84 5.98
N GLN A 74 13.22 5.88 5.19
CA GLN A 74 14.56 6.41 5.05
C GLN A 74 15.01 7.14 6.31
N GLU A 75 16.31 7.27 6.51
CA GLU A 75 16.88 8.14 7.55
C GLU A 75 16.31 9.56 7.42
N GLY A 76 15.89 10.14 8.54
CA GLY A 76 15.17 11.42 8.59
C GLY A 76 13.63 11.31 8.51
N GLY A 77 13.08 10.13 8.18
CA GLY A 77 11.63 9.87 8.26
C GLY A 77 10.78 10.67 7.26
N GLU A 78 11.41 11.24 6.22
CA GLU A 78 10.71 12.04 5.20
C GLU A 78 10.11 11.20 4.07
N PHE A 79 10.67 10.01 3.83
CA PHE A 79 10.32 9.16 2.69
C PHE A 79 10.17 7.69 3.09
N LEU A 80 9.24 7.01 2.41
CA LEU A 80 9.32 5.58 2.19
C LEU A 80 10.04 5.33 0.87
N PHE A 81 10.98 4.39 0.86
CA PHE A 81 11.72 4.01 -0.31
C PHE A 81 11.76 2.49 -0.46
N LEU A 82 11.62 1.97 -1.67
CA LEU A 82 11.78 0.55 -1.98
C LEU A 82 13.16 0.31 -2.60
N PRO A 83 14.12 -0.26 -1.84
CA PRO A 83 15.43 -0.62 -2.38
C PRO A 83 15.33 -1.61 -3.53
N ARG A 84 16.26 -1.55 -4.47
CA ARG A 84 16.23 -2.40 -5.67
C ARG A 84 16.35 -3.89 -5.33
N ASP A 85 17.16 -4.21 -4.34
CA ASP A 85 17.36 -5.56 -3.81
C ASP A 85 16.15 -6.10 -3.03
N LYS A 86 15.25 -5.22 -2.57
CA LYS A 86 14.01 -5.59 -1.87
C LYS A 86 12.76 -5.58 -2.76
N ALA A 87 12.90 -5.20 -4.03
CA ALA A 87 11.81 -5.21 -5.00
C ALA A 87 11.50 -6.65 -5.47
N ASP A 88 10.86 -7.44 -4.60
CA ASP A 88 10.44 -8.81 -4.90
C ASP A 88 9.16 -8.82 -5.75
N MET A 89 9.28 -9.29 -6.99
CA MET A 89 8.16 -9.35 -7.94
C MET A 89 7.05 -10.31 -7.51
N VAL A 90 7.36 -11.39 -6.78
CA VAL A 90 6.36 -12.31 -6.24
C VAL A 90 5.54 -11.59 -5.17
N VAL A 91 6.21 -10.86 -4.29
CA VAL A 91 5.54 -10.06 -3.25
C VAL A 91 4.68 -8.96 -3.87
N LEU A 92 5.22 -8.19 -4.83
CA LEU A 92 4.50 -7.09 -5.48
C LEU A 92 3.27 -7.57 -6.28
N ASN A 93 3.38 -8.70 -6.99
CA ASN A 93 2.25 -9.27 -7.72
C ASN A 93 1.19 -9.84 -6.78
N SER A 94 1.61 -10.47 -5.67
CA SER A 94 0.70 -10.92 -4.62
C SER A 94 -0.03 -9.75 -3.97
N ALA A 95 0.68 -8.65 -3.71
CA ALA A 95 0.11 -7.40 -3.21
C ALA A 95 -0.95 -6.81 -4.15
N GLY A 96 -0.62 -6.72 -5.44
CA GLY A 96 -1.57 -6.26 -6.44
C GLY A 96 -2.83 -7.12 -6.50
N SER A 97 -2.68 -8.45 -6.41
CA SER A 97 -3.80 -9.40 -6.44
C SER A 97 -4.70 -9.28 -5.20
N GLU A 98 -4.11 -9.21 -4.00
CA GLU A 98 -4.85 -9.03 -2.75
C GLU A 98 -5.58 -7.69 -2.70
N LEU A 99 -4.94 -6.60 -3.13
CA LEU A 99 -5.56 -5.28 -3.24
C LEU A 99 -6.71 -5.27 -4.26
N ASN A 100 -6.51 -5.89 -5.42
CA ASN A 100 -7.56 -5.99 -6.42
C ASN A 100 -8.76 -6.80 -5.90
N SER A 101 -8.50 -7.91 -5.20
CA SER A 101 -9.56 -8.65 -4.51
C SER A 101 -10.24 -7.78 -3.46
N ALA A 102 -9.51 -6.98 -2.68
CA ALA A 102 -10.08 -6.11 -1.66
C ALA A 102 -10.99 -5.01 -2.22
N ILE A 103 -10.67 -4.52 -3.42
CA ILE A 103 -11.44 -3.46 -4.11
C ILE A 103 -12.70 -4.02 -4.80
N THR A 104 -12.62 -5.24 -5.34
CA THR A 104 -13.66 -5.81 -6.22
C THR A 104 -14.57 -6.81 -5.52
N ASN A 105 -14.13 -7.42 -4.42
CA ASN A 105 -14.90 -8.41 -3.69
C ASN A 105 -15.66 -7.78 -2.51
N PRO A 106 -17.01 -7.74 -2.53
CA PRO A 106 -17.80 -7.18 -1.42
C PRO A 106 -17.60 -7.96 -0.11
N PHE A 107 -17.19 -9.22 -0.17
CA PHE A 107 -16.95 -10.07 0.99
C PHE A 107 -15.50 -10.04 1.50
N PHE A 108 -14.64 -9.18 0.94
CA PHE A 108 -13.26 -9.09 1.42
C PHE A 108 -13.21 -8.70 2.91
N GLY A 109 -12.48 -9.49 3.71
CA GLY A 109 -12.32 -9.26 5.15
C GLY A 109 -13.53 -9.66 6.01
N ILE A 110 -14.51 -10.36 5.43
CA ILE A 110 -15.59 -11.04 6.15
C ILE A 110 -15.13 -12.47 6.43
N LEU A 111 -14.57 -12.68 7.62
CA LEU A 111 -14.18 -13.93 8.31
C LEU A 111 -12.99 -13.61 9.23
#